data_AF-A0A553JWP6-F1
#
_entry.id   AF-A0A553JWP6-F1
#
_cell.length_a   1.000
_cell.length_b   1.000
_cell.length_c   1.000
_cell.angle_alpha   90.00
_cell.angle_beta   90.00
_cell.angle_gamma   90.00
#
_symmetry.space_group_name_H-M   'P 1'
#
loop_
_entity.id
_entity.type
_entity.pdbx_description
1 polymer ?
#
loop_
_entity_poly.entity_id
_entity_poly.type
_entity_poly.pdbx_seq_one_letter_code
_entity_poly.pdbx_strand_id
1 'polypeptide(L)'
;MSPNPQTSPYHRPPGLNVPPVARVLMIVAWLGMTLDTLLGYPVIAQLFPDFSEAIIIGLMIGLGAACAGLATKVGTEFNHGNRIVGWLLLVCVLGVGAALAFARWRLGFTGGAVGAETGLVVEHTDTELPATVLMLVLYVASVIGTVWSARKVLVPERRELRRHRAEIDGLVQQLALLEAESVAVHERIGARSDGLKQLGELLTHALKQADARESRLKSFSRDFIARVVGRPDATPLVRAPLEPGAN
;
A
#
# COMPACT_ATOMS: atom_id res chain seq x y z
N MET A 1 -19.75 12.10 33.68
CA MET A 1 -20.30 11.45 32.49
C MET A 1 -19.62 12.05 31.27
N SER A 2 -18.48 11.49 30.86
CA SER A 2 -17.84 11.86 29.60
C SER A 2 -18.54 11.11 28.46
N PRO A 3 -18.77 11.75 27.30
CA PRO A 3 -19.36 11.08 26.16
C PRO A 3 -18.37 10.05 25.61
N ASN A 4 -18.88 8.82 25.51
CA ASN A 4 -18.21 7.65 24.96
C ASN A 4 -17.85 7.93 23.48
N PRO A 5 -16.56 7.91 23.07
CA PRO A 5 -16.22 8.12 21.67
C PRO A 5 -16.75 6.94 20.86
N GLN A 6 -17.56 7.29 19.87
CA GLN A 6 -18.25 6.40 18.97
C GLN A 6 -17.31 5.33 18.41
N THR A 7 -17.81 4.10 18.45
CA THR A 7 -17.35 2.95 17.68
C THR A 7 -17.01 3.37 16.25
N SER A 8 -15.72 3.40 15.93
CA SER A 8 -15.19 3.49 14.57
C SER A 8 -15.79 2.36 13.73
N PRO A 9 -16.58 2.64 12.68
CA PRO A 9 -16.94 1.61 11.72
C PRO A 9 -15.65 1.31 10.96
N TYR A 10 -15.18 0.07 11.05
CA TYR A 10 -14.09 -0.49 10.25
C TYR A 10 -14.12 0.09 8.82
N HIS A 11 -13.32 1.12 8.56
CA HIS A 11 -13.07 1.58 7.22
C HIS A 11 -12.28 0.47 6.53
N ARG A 12 -12.96 -0.24 5.62
CA ARG A 12 -12.28 -1.13 4.68
C ARG A 12 -11.11 -0.34 4.08
N PRO A 13 -9.90 -0.91 4.01
CA PRO A 13 -8.77 -0.22 3.43
C PRO A 13 -9.12 0.21 2.00
N PRO A 14 -8.64 1.38 1.52
CA PRO A 14 -8.91 1.87 0.18
C PRO A 14 -8.30 0.90 -0.83
N GLY A 15 -9.14 0.00 -1.32
CA GLY A 15 -8.81 -1.02 -2.29
C GLY A 15 -9.61 -0.78 -3.55
N LEU A 16 -8.95 -0.94 -4.70
CA LEU A 16 -9.50 -0.90 -6.04
C LEU A 16 -10.78 -1.77 -6.10
N ASN A 17 -11.96 -1.14 -6.01
CA ASN A 17 -13.22 -1.87 -5.91
C ASN A 17 -13.74 -2.18 -7.31
N VAL A 18 -12.99 -3.03 -8.03
CA VAL A 18 -13.36 -3.46 -9.37
C VAL A 18 -14.66 -4.26 -9.28
N PRO A 19 -15.74 -3.86 -10.00
CA PRO A 19 -16.99 -4.60 -9.97
C PRO A 19 -16.70 -6.06 -10.37
N PRO A 20 -17.24 -7.06 -9.65
CA PRO A 20 -16.87 -8.46 -9.85
C PRO A 20 -17.10 -8.91 -11.31
N VAL A 21 -18.16 -8.39 -11.94
CA VAL A 21 -18.49 -8.62 -13.35
C VAL A 21 -17.36 -8.16 -14.30
N ALA A 22 -16.72 -7.03 -13.99
CA ALA A 22 -15.62 -6.50 -14.77
C ALA A 22 -14.34 -7.35 -14.65
N ARG A 23 -14.06 -7.88 -13.46
CA ARG A 23 -12.94 -8.83 -13.26
C ARG A 23 -13.16 -10.09 -14.06
N VAL A 24 -14.38 -10.63 -14.01
CA VAL A 24 -14.76 -11.83 -14.77
C VAL A 24 -14.62 -11.59 -16.26
N LEU A 25 -15.11 -10.46 -16.79
CA LEU A 25 -14.96 -10.11 -18.21
C LEU A 25 -13.48 -9.99 -18.62
N MET A 26 -12.64 -9.39 -17.78
CA MET A 26 -11.20 -9.27 -18.06
C MET A 26 -10.51 -10.64 -18.09
N ILE A 27 -10.82 -11.53 -17.14
CA ILE A 27 -10.29 -12.90 -17.09
C ILE A 27 -10.76 -13.72 -18.30
N VAL A 28 -12.05 -13.63 -18.66
CA VAL A 28 -12.60 -14.32 -19.84
C VAL A 28 -11.91 -13.85 -21.11
N ALA A 29 -11.66 -12.56 -21.26
CA ALA A 29 -10.97 -12.02 -22.42
C ALA A 29 -9.48 -12.41 -22.45
N TRP A 30 -8.80 -12.51 -21.30
CA TRP A 30 -7.45 -13.07 -21.20
C TRP A 30 -7.40 -14.54 -21.61
N LEU A 31 -8.35 -15.34 -21.11
CA LEU A 31 -8.48 -16.75 -21.50
C LEU A 31 -8.73 -16.90 -23.01
N GLY A 32 -9.61 -16.05 -23.57
CA GLY A 32 -9.85 -15.98 -25.01
C GLY A 32 -8.56 -15.75 -25.81
N MET A 33 -7.76 -14.74 -25.44
CA MET A 33 -6.47 -14.50 -26.11
C MET A 33 -5.50 -15.66 -25.99
N THR A 34 -5.42 -16.30 -24.82
CA THR A 34 -4.53 -17.46 -24.64
C THR A 34 -4.95 -18.65 -25.48
N LEU A 35 -6.26 -18.91 -25.57
CA LEU A 35 -6.82 -19.97 -26.41
C LEU A 35 -6.59 -19.67 -27.90
N ASP A 36 -6.77 -18.42 -28.32
CA ASP A 36 -6.51 -18.00 -29.70
C ASP A 36 -5.03 -18.15 -30.08
N THR A 37 -4.09 -17.87 -29.17
CA THR A 37 -2.66 -18.14 -29.41
C THR A 37 -2.34 -19.62 -29.46
N LEU A 38 -3.04 -20.46 -28.67
CA LEU A 38 -2.90 -21.92 -28.71
C LEU A 38 -3.35 -22.51 -30.06
N LEU A 39 -4.29 -21.88 -30.77
CA LEU A 39 -4.65 -22.28 -32.14
C LEU A 39 -3.48 -22.10 -33.14
N GLY A 40 -2.46 -21.34 -32.77
CA GLY A 40 -1.18 -21.21 -33.50
C GLY A 40 -0.16 -22.32 -33.20
N TYR A 41 -0.45 -23.24 -32.28
CA TYR A 41 0.43 -24.39 -31.96
C TYR A 41 1.04 -25.11 -33.16
N PRO A 42 0.27 -25.55 -34.18
CA PRO A 42 0.83 -26.35 -35.29
C PRO A 42 1.90 -25.60 -36.08
N VAL A 43 1.78 -24.27 -36.16
CA VAL A 43 2.75 -23.39 -36.82
C VAL A 43 4.07 -23.37 -36.06
N ILE A 44 4.00 -23.24 -34.74
CA ILE A 44 5.19 -23.12 -33.88
C ILE A 44 5.88 -24.48 -33.76
N ALA A 45 5.11 -25.57 -33.69
CA ALA A 45 5.63 -26.92 -33.67
C ALA A 45 6.43 -27.26 -34.93
N GLN A 46 5.99 -26.80 -36.11
CA GLN A 46 6.78 -26.92 -37.34
C GLN A 46 8.03 -26.02 -37.35
N LEU A 47 7.96 -24.84 -36.72
CA LEU A 47 9.08 -23.91 -36.68
C LEU A 47 10.19 -24.37 -35.73
N PHE A 48 9.84 -25.14 -34.70
CA PHE A 48 10.77 -25.67 -33.71
C PHE A 48 10.53 -27.16 -33.43
N PRO A 49 10.89 -28.04 -34.38
CA PRO A 49 10.64 -29.48 -34.27
C PRO A 49 11.44 -30.15 -33.13
N ASP A 50 12.54 -29.53 -32.70
CA ASP A 50 13.45 -30.08 -31.68
C ASP A 50 12.99 -29.81 -30.23
N PHE A 51 11.97 -28.97 -30.03
CA PHE A 51 11.43 -28.69 -28.68
C PHE A 51 10.34 -29.68 -28.30
N SER A 52 10.27 -30.00 -27.00
CA SER A 52 9.18 -30.82 -26.47
C SER A 52 7.84 -30.08 -26.57
N GLU A 53 6.76 -30.83 -26.75
CA GLU A 53 5.40 -30.27 -26.86
C GLU A 53 5.05 -29.37 -25.66
N ALA A 54 5.49 -29.77 -24.45
CA ALA A 54 5.28 -29.00 -23.24
C ALA A 54 5.93 -27.61 -23.29
N ILE A 55 7.12 -27.48 -23.89
CA ILE A 55 7.82 -26.20 -24.05
C ILE A 55 7.08 -25.32 -25.05
N ILE A 56 6.61 -25.89 -26.16
CA ILE A 56 5.88 -25.16 -27.20
C ILE A 56 4.53 -24.65 -26.65
N ILE A 57 3.80 -25.49 -25.92
CA ILE A 57 2.54 -25.11 -25.25
C ILE A 57 2.80 -24.01 -24.22
N GLY A 58 3.86 -24.15 -23.41
CA GLY A 58 4.27 -23.12 -22.45
C GLY A 58 4.59 -21.78 -23.12
N LEU A 59 5.28 -21.80 -24.27
CA LEU A 59 5.58 -20.62 -25.06
C LEU A 59 4.31 -19.95 -25.61
N MET A 60 3.33 -20.74 -26.08
CA MET A 60 2.03 -20.23 -26.55
C MET A 60 1.22 -19.57 -25.44
N ILE A 61 1.14 -20.22 -24.27
CA ILE A 61 0.46 -19.65 -23.10
C ILE A 61 1.15 -18.34 -22.69
N GLY A 62 2.49 -18.32 -22.67
CA GLY A 62 3.28 -17.13 -22.37
C GLY A 62 3.04 -16.00 -23.38
N LEU A 63 2.99 -16.31 -24.67
CA LEU A 63 2.69 -15.34 -25.74
C LEU A 63 1.28 -14.77 -25.59
N GLY A 64 0.28 -15.62 -25.33
CA GLY A 64 -1.10 -15.20 -25.09
C GLY A 64 -1.24 -14.30 -23.87
N ALA A 65 -0.58 -14.65 -22.76
CA ALA A 65 -0.55 -13.83 -21.56
C ALA A 65 0.15 -12.47 -21.79
N ALA A 66 1.25 -12.46 -22.56
CA ALA A 66 1.92 -11.22 -22.93
C ALA A 66 1.02 -10.32 -23.81
N CYS A 67 0.33 -10.90 -24.79
CA CYS A 67 -0.64 -10.17 -25.63
C CYS A 67 -1.79 -9.59 -24.79
N ALA A 68 -2.32 -10.36 -23.84
CA ALA A 68 -3.36 -9.91 -22.93
C ALA A 68 -2.88 -8.75 -22.02
N GLY A 69 -1.65 -8.83 -21.53
CA GLY A 69 -1.01 -7.75 -20.78
C GLY A 69 -0.84 -6.48 -21.60
N LEU A 70 -0.36 -6.61 -22.85
CA LEU A 70 -0.21 -5.50 -23.77
C LEU A 70 -1.56 -4.87 -24.14
N ALA A 71 -2.59 -5.66 -24.44
CA ALA A 71 -3.93 -5.17 -24.74
C ALA A 71 -4.56 -4.43 -23.55
N THR A 72 -4.31 -4.90 -22.32
CA THR A 72 -4.71 -4.18 -21.11
C THR A 72 -3.99 -2.84 -21.00
N LYS A 73 -2.68 -2.80 -21.31
CA LYS A 73 -1.87 -1.59 -21.32
C LYS A 73 -2.32 -0.59 -22.39
N VAL A 74 -2.74 -1.06 -23.56
CA VAL A 74 -3.37 -0.24 -24.61
C VAL A 74 -4.57 0.51 -24.04
N GLY A 75 -5.49 -0.20 -23.38
CA GLY A 75 -6.67 0.39 -22.75
C GLY A 75 -6.30 1.48 -21.73
N THR A 76 -5.23 1.26 -20.96
CA THR A 76 -4.74 2.27 -19.99
C THR A 76 -4.08 3.49 -20.64
N GLU A 77 -3.27 3.30 -21.69
CA GLU A 77 -2.57 4.42 -22.35
C GLU A 77 -3.54 5.33 -23.10
N PHE A 78 -4.57 4.75 -23.74
CA PHE A 78 -5.66 5.54 -24.34
C PHE A 78 -6.41 6.39 -23.31
N ASN A 79 -6.48 5.94 -22.05
CA ASN A 79 -7.08 6.69 -20.96
C ASN A 79 -6.17 7.78 -20.40
N HIS A 80 -4.85 7.59 -20.43
CA HIS A 80 -3.88 8.62 -20.03
C HIS A 80 -3.76 9.77 -21.03
N GLY A 81 -4.42 9.68 -22.19
CA GLY A 81 -4.26 10.65 -23.26
C GLY A 81 -3.02 10.41 -24.13
N ASN A 82 -2.19 9.42 -23.79
CA ASN A 82 -1.05 8.97 -24.58
C ASN A 82 -1.51 8.10 -25.76
N ARG A 83 -2.25 8.74 -26.67
CA ARG A 83 -2.84 8.06 -27.85
C ARG A 83 -1.78 7.43 -28.75
N ILE A 84 -0.61 8.05 -28.88
CA ILE A 84 0.49 7.55 -29.72
C ILE A 84 1.01 6.20 -29.20
N VAL A 85 1.31 6.12 -27.90
CA VAL A 85 1.77 4.87 -27.26
C VAL A 85 0.68 3.81 -27.28
N GLY A 86 -0.57 4.21 -27.02
CA GLY A 86 -1.73 3.31 -27.12
C GLY A 86 -1.88 2.70 -28.52
N TRP A 87 -1.74 3.52 -29.57
CA TRP A 87 -1.77 3.06 -30.97
C TRP A 87 -0.60 2.14 -31.30
N LEU A 88 0.64 2.48 -30.89
CA LEU A 88 1.81 1.63 -31.12
C LEU A 88 1.63 0.24 -30.49
N LEU A 89 1.19 0.20 -29.23
CA LEU A 89 0.94 -1.06 -28.53
C LEU A 89 -0.19 -1.87 -29.18
N LEU A 90 -1.26 -1.20 -29.64
CA LEU A 90 -2.37 -1.87 -30.34
C LEU A 90 -1.89 -2.50 -31.65
N VAL A 91 -1.08 -1.77 -32.42
CA VAL A 91 -0.48 -2.27 -33.66
C VAL A 91 0.44 -3.46 -33.38
N CYS A 92 1.24 -3.43 -32.31
CA CYS A 92 2.05 -4.60 -31.91
C CYS A 92 1.20 -5.83 -31.62
N VAL A 93 0.13 -5.69 -30.83
CA VAL A 93 -0.76 -6.82 -30.47
C VAL A 93 -1.47 -7.37 -31.69
N LEU A 94 -2.06 -6.50 -32.52
CA LEU A 94 -2.69 -6.93 -33.77
C LEU A 94 -1.68 -7.54 -34.75
N GLY A 95 -0.45 -7.04 -34.75
CA GLY A 95 0.66 -7.57 -35.54
C GLY A 95 1.01 -9.01 -35.16
N VAL A 96 0.97 -9.36 -33.87
CA VAL A 96 1.20 -10.75 -33.41
C VAL A 96 0.09 -11.67 -33.92
N GLY A 97 -1.18 -11.28 -33.79
CA GLY A 97 -2.30 -12.06 -34.32
C GLY A 97 -2.25 -12.23 -35.84
N ALA A 98 -1.93 -11.15 -36.56
CA ALA A 98 -1.75 -11.19 -38.01
C ALA A 98 -0.56 -12.06 -38.43
N ALA A 99 0.55 -12.01 -37.69
CA ALA A 99 1.73 -12.85 -37.95
C ALA A 99 1.43 -14.33 -37.74
N LEU A 100 0.71 -14.69 -36.66
CA LEU A 100 0.25 -16.06 -36.42
C LEU A 100 -0.71 -16.54 -37.52
N ALA A 101 -1.68 -15.71 -37.91
CA ALA A 101 -2.61 -16.03 -38.98
C ALA A 101 -1.93 -16.18 -40.34
N PHE A 102 -0.97 -15.30 -40.65
CA PHE A 102 -0.17 -15.36 -41.88
C PHE A 102 0.75 -16.58 -41.89
N ALA A 103 1.42 -16.88 -40.78
CA ALA A 103 2.25 -18.06 -40.66
C ALA A 103 1.41 -19.33 -40.81
N ARG A 104 0.19 -19.36 -40.24
CA ARG A 104 -0.76 -20.45 -40.43
C ARG A 104 -1.21 -20.61 -41.88
N TRP A 105 -1.53 -19.51 -42.57
CA TRP A 105 -1.85 -19.55 -44.00
C TRP A 105 -0.66 -20.12 -44.78
N ARG A 106 0.54 -19.58 -44.56
CA ARG A 106 1.72 -19.94 -45.35
C ARG A 106 2.20 -21.38 -45.13
N LEU A 107 2.13 -21.85 -43.89
CA LEU A 107 2.69 -23.15 -43.50
C LEU A 107 1.67 -24.29 -43.58
N GLY A 108 0.37 -23.96 -43.67
CA GLY A 108 -0.70 -24.94 -43.85
C GLY A 108 -0.87 -25.85 -42.64
N PHE A 109 -2.07 -26.41 -42.47
CA PHE A 109 -2.28 -27.45 -41.48
C PHE A 109 -1.79 -28.76 -42.09
N THR A 110 -0.52 -29.14 -41.89
CA THR A 110 -0.20 -30.57 -41.99
C THR A 110 -0.86 -31.24 -40.79
N GLY A 111 -2.11 -31.67 -40.96
CA GLY A 111 -2.86 -32.44 -39.98
C GLY A 111 -2.03 -33.65 -39.55
N GLY A 112 -1.32 -33.53 -38.44
CA GLY A 112 -0.32 -34.50 -38.04
C GLY A 112 -0.17 -34.50 -36.53
N ALA A 113 -1.26 -34.82 -35.82
CA ALA A 113 -1.20 -35.36 -34.46
C ALA A 113 -2.55 -35.98 -34.04
N VAL A 114 -3.69 -35.39 -34.45
CA VAL A 114 -5.02 -35.87 -34.00
C VAL A 114 -5.69 -36.85 -34.98
N GLY A 115 -5.31 -36.82 -36.27
CA GLY A 115 -5.83 -37.74 -37.30
C GLY A 115 -5.11 -39.10 -37.36
N ALA A 116 -3.91 -39.21 -36.79
CA ALA A 116 -3.10 -40.43 -36.87
C ALA A 116 -3.65 -41.59 -36.03
N GLU A 117 -4.44 -41.31 -34.97
CA GLU A 117 -5.06 -42.34 -34.13
C GLU A 117 -6.47 -42.72 -34.58
N THR A 118 -7.12 -41.95 -35.46
CA THR A 118 -8.53 -42.18 -35.84
C THR A 118 -8.72 -42.68 -37.28
N GLY A 119 -7.65 -42.78 -38.08
CA GLY A 119 -7.73 -43.36 -39.43
C GLY A 119 -8.64 -42.59 -40.39
N LEU A 120 -9.03 -41.36 -40.05
CA LEU A 120 -9.82 -40.52 -40.95
C LEU A 120 -8.85 -39.74 -41.83
N VAL A 121 -8.69 -40.20 -43.07
CA VAL A 121 -8.07 -39.43 -44.15
C VAL A 121 -8.94 -38.20 -44.39
N VAL A 122 -8.59 -37.08 -43.77
CA VAL A 122 -9.20 -35.79 -44.09
C VAL A 122 -8.55 -35.29 -45.38
N GLU A 123 -9.28 -35.51 -46.47
CA GLU A 123 -9.06 -34.94 -47.78
C GLU A 123 -8.78 -33.42 -47.65
N HIS A 124 -7.72 -32.96 -48.32
CA HIS A 124 -7.40 -31.53 -48.47
C HIS A 124 -8.62 -30.81 -49.03
N THR A 125 -9.43 -30.24 -48.14
CA THR A 125 -10.57 -29.42 -48.53
C THR A 125 -10.14 -27.97 -48.42
N ASP A 126 -10.66 -27.13 -49.32
CA ASP A 126 -10.50 -25.66 -49.39
C ASP A 126 -11.02 -24.90 -48.13
N THR A 127 -11.04 -25.57 -46.98
CA THR A 127 -11.56 -25.15 -45.67
C THR A 127 -10.51 -24.47 -44.79
N GLU A 128 -9.27 -24.31 -45.24
CA GLU A 128 -8.23 -23.64 -44.47
C GLU A 128 -8.39 -22.10 -44.40
N LEU A 129 -8.91 -21.49 -45.47
CA LEU A 129 -9.25 -20.06 -45.51
C LEU A 129 -10.32 -19.68 -44.47
N PRO A 130 -11.48 -20.37 -44.35
CA PRO A 130 -12.45 -20.02 -43.33
C PRO A 130 -11.93 -20.23 -41.90
N ALA A 131 -11.08 -21.23 -41.65
CA ALA A 131 -10.51 -21.46 -40.32
C ALA A 131 -9.48 -20.39 -39.90
N THR A 132 -8.61 -19.95 -40.82
CA THR A 132 -7.65 -18.86 -40.57
C THR A 132 -8.35 -17.52 -40.37
N VAL A 133 -9.39 -17.24 -41.16
CA VAL A 133 -10.23 -16.04 -41.01
C VAL A 133 -10.98 -16.07 -39.68
N LEU A 134 -11.57 -17.20 -39.30
CA LEU A 134 -12.30 -17.34 -38.04
C LEU A 134 -11.38 -17.14 -36.81
N MET A 135 -10.15 -17.68 -36.86
CA MET A 135 -9.13 -17.43 -35.84
C MET A 135 -8.78 -15.95 -35.72
N LEU A 136 -8.55 -15.27 -36.85
CA LEU A 136 -8.23 -13.84 -36.86
C LEU A 136 -9.39 -13.00 -36.33
N VAL A 137 -10.62 -13.31 -36.72
CA VAL A 137 -11.83 -12.61 -36.25
C VAL A 137 -12.02 -12.79 -34.75
N LEU A 138 -11.85 -14.01 -34.22
CA LEU A 138 -11.91 -14.27 -32.78
C LEU A 138 -10.82 -13.51 -32.03
N TYR A 139 -9.58 -13.55 -32.53
CA TYR A 139 -8.46 -12.82 -31.92
C TYR A 139 -8.72 -11.32 -31.87
N VAL A 140 -9.18 -10.71 -32.97
CA VAL A 140 -9.50 -9.28 -33.03
C VAL A 140 -10.66 -8.94 -32.09
N ALA A 141 -11.71 -9.77 -32.03
CA ALA A 141 -12.82 -9.59 -31.09
C ALA A 141 -12.35 -9.64 -29.63
N SER A 142 -11.42 -10.55 -29.32
CA SER A 142 -10.78 -10.69 -28.01
C SER A 142 -9.93 -9.46 -27.65
N VAL A 143 -9.16 -8.91 -28.60
CA VAL A 143 -8.42 -7.64 -28.44
C VAL A 143 -9.36 -6.47 -28.19
N ILE A 144 -10.45 -6.36 -28.93
CA ILE A 144 -11.44 -5.29 -28.70
C ILE A 144 -12.09 -5.43 -27.32
N GLY A 145 -12.46 -6.65 -26.92
CA GLY A 145 -13.06 -6.93 -25.61
C GLY A 145 -12.14 -6.59 -24.44
N THR A 146 -10.85 -6.94 -24.53
CA THR A 146 -9.85 -6.58 -23.50
C THR A 146 -9.61 -5.07 -23.45
N VAL A 147 -9.45 -4.40 -24.59
CA VAL A 147 -9.24 -2.94 -24.63
C VAL A 147 -10.47 -2.21 -24.08
N TRP A 148 -11.67 -2.65 -24.43
CA TRP A 148 -12.91 -2.02 -23.98
C TRP A 148 -13.17 -2.23 -22.48
N SER A 149 -12.96 -3.44 -21.99
CA SER A 149 -13.03 -3.74 -20.55
C SER A 149 -11.97 -2.96 -19.77
N ALA A 150 -10.71 -2.96 -20.19
CA ALA A 150 -9.66 -2.14 -19.58
C ALA A 150 -10.05 -0.65 -19.55
N ARG A 151 -10.68 -0.15 -20.62
CA ARG A 151 -11.13 1.24 -20.69
C ARG A 151 -12.26 1.55 -19.71
N LYS A 152 -13.27 0.70 -19.62
CA LYS A 152 -14.47 0.93 -18.81
C LYS A 152 -14.23 0.69 -17.32
N VAL A 153 -13.35 -0.25 -17.00
CA VAL A 153 -13.11 -0.73 -15.65
C VAL A 153 -12.07 0.13 -14.94
N LEU A 154 -10.96 0.43 -15.61
CA LEU A 154 -9.82 1.11 -14.97
C LEU A 154 -10.00 2.64 -14.85
N VAL A 155 -10.98 3.24 -15.54
CA VAL A 155 -11.25 4.71 -15.49
C VAL A 155 -11.96 5.17 -14.22
N PRO A 156 -13.12 4.59 -13.82
CA PRO A 156 -13.80 5.01 -12.60
C PRO A 156 -12.91 4.79 -11.37
N GLU A 157 -12.21 3.67 -11.31
CA GLU A 157 -11.39 3.29 -10.16
C GLU A 157 -10.17 4.19 -9.94
N ARG A 158 -9.54 4.67 -11.01
CA ARG A 158 -8.43 5.63 -10.88
C ARG A 158 -8.91 7.00 -10.38
N ARG A 159 -10.16 7.39 -10.66
CA ARG A 159 -10.74 8.62 -10.11
C ARG A 159 -10.99 8.48 -8.61
N GLU A 160 -11.48 7.34 -8.17
CA GLU A 160 -11.69 7.04 -6.74
C GLU A 160 -10.36 6.97 -5.99
N LEU A 161 -9.36 6.28 -6.54
CA LEU A 161 -8.01 6.24 -5.93
C LEU A 161 -7.35 7.62 -5.83
N ARG A 162 -7.54 8.49 -6.82
CA ARG A 162 -7.02 9.88 -6.74
C ARG A 162 -7.72 10.70 -5.67
N ARG A 163 -9.03 10.50 -5.47
CA ARG A 163 -9.79 11.17 -4.40
C ARG A 163 -9.31 10.70 -3.03
N HIS A 164 -9.20 9.39 -2.83
CA HIS A 164 -8.68 8.84 -1.58
C HIS A 164 -7.23 9.22 -1.32
N ARG A 165 -6.39 9.31 -2.36
CA ARG A 165 -5.01 9.82 -2.21
C ARG A 165 -5.01 11.27 -1.71
N ALA A 166 -5.84 12.12 -2.30
CA ALA A 166 -5.95 13.52 -1.88
C ALA A 166 -6.53 13.66 -0.47
N GLU A 167 -7.49 12.81 -0.08
CA GLU A 167 -8.02 12.74 1.29
C GLU A 167 -6.94 12.31 2.29
N ILE A 168 -6.16 11.28 1.96
CA ILE A 168 -5.05 10.80 2.79
C ILE A 168 -3.97 11.89 2.94
N ASP A 169 -3.57 12.53 1.84
CA ASP A 169 -2.56 13.59 1.87
C ASP A 169 -3.03 14.78 2.73
N GLY A 170 -4.33 15.11 2.69
CA GLY A 170 -4.94 16.10 3.58
C GLY A 170 -4.93 15.69 5.06
N LEU A 171 -5.26 14.43 5.36
CA LEU A 171 -5.22 13.90 6.73
C LEU A 171 -3.78 13.83 7.28
N VAL A 172 -2.81 13.48 6.44
CA VAL A 172 -1.39 13.47 6.81
C VAL A 172 -0.91 14.87 7.18
N GLN A 173 -1.31 15.89 6.43
CA GLN A 173 -0.99 17.29 6.77
C GLN A 173 -1.62 17.70 8.10
N GLN A 174 -2.88 17.32 8.36
CA GLN A 174 -3.53 17.60 9.65
C GLN A 174 -2.86 16.89 10.83
N LEU A 175 -2.46 15.63 10.64
CA LEU A 175 -1.72 14.86 11.66
C LEU A 175 -0.36 15.51 11.95
N ALA A 176 0.37 15.96 10.93
CA ALA A 176 1.65 16.65 11.12
C ALA A 176 1.51 17.97 11.92
N LEU A 177 0.42 18.72 11.70
CA LEU A 177 0.12 19.93 12.47
C LEU A 177 -0.17 19.60 13.95
N LEU A 178 -0.98 18.57 14.20
CA LEU A 178 -1.30 18.11 15.56
C LEU A 178 -0.07 17.57 16.30
N GLU A 179 0.80 16.85 15.60
CA GLU A 179 2.06 16.37 16.16
C GLU A 179 2.95 17.55 16.58
N ALA A 180 3.08 18.58 15.74
CA ALA A 180 3.81 19.79 16.08
C ALA A 180 3.22 20.53 17.30
N GLU A 181 1.90 20.63 17.40
CA GLU A 181 1.23 21.21 18.58
C GLU A 181 1.49 20.38 19.85
N SER A 182 1.45 19.05 19.74
CA SER A 182 1.71 18.16 20.88
C SER A 182 3.13 18.30 21.41
N VAL A 183 4.12 18.46 20.52
CA VAL A 183 5.53 18.72 20.88
C VAL A 183 5.65 20.07 21.58
N ALA A 184 5.02 21.13 21.05
CA ALA A 184 5.06 22.46 21.65
C ALA A 184 4.42 22.50 23.05
N VAL A 185 3.34 21.74 23.28
CA VAL A 185 2.75 21.60 24.62
C VAL A 185 3.70 20.84 25.56
N HIS A 186 4.36 19.79 25.07
CA HIS A 186 5.30 19.01 25.87
C HIS A 186 6.49 19.87 26.34
N GLU A 187 7.04 20.71 25.46
CA GLU A 187 8.09 21.67 25.81
C GLU A 187 7.63 22.69 26.87
N ARG A 188 6.41 23.23 26.75
CA ARG A 188 5.85 24.16 27.74
C ARG A 188 5.66 23.51 29.11
N ILE A 189 5.25 22.25 29.16
CA ILE A 189 5.13 21.50 30.41
C ILE A 189 6.52 21.25 31.01
N GLY A 190 7.50 20.87 30.18
CA GLY A 190 8.90 20.72 30.59
C GLY A 190 9.45 21.99 31.24
N ALA A 191 9.33 23.13 30.56
CA ALA A 191 9.79 24.43 31.06
C ALA A 191 9.11 24.82 32.39
N ARG A 192 7.80 24.58 32.53
CA ARG A 192 7.08 24.83 33.80
C ARG A 192 7.57 23.90 34.92
N SER A 193 7.84 22.64 34.61
CA SER A 193 8.33 21.68 35.60
C SER A 193 9.71 22.06 36.14
N ASP A 194 10.60 22.57 35.29
CA ASP A 194 11.92 23.02 35.70
C ASP A 194 11.86 24.32 36.50
N GLY A 195 10.97 25.25 36.13
CA GLY A 195 10.68 26.43 36.94
C GLY A 195 10.14 26.09 38.34
N LEU A 196 9.29 25.07 38.46
CA LEU A 196 8.79 24.59 39.76
C LEU A 196 9.90 23.96 40.61
N LYS A 197 10.83 23.22 40.01
CA LYS A 197 11.99 22.67 40.73
C LYS A 197 12.86 23.79 41.30
N GLN A 198 13.15 24.83 40.50
CA GLN A 198 13.92 25.99 40.94
C GLN A 198 13.23 26.72 42.09
N LEU A 199 11.90 26.92 42.02
CA LEU A 199 11.13 27.51 43.12
C LEU A 199 11.19 26.63 44.38
N GLY A 200 11.12 25.31 44.23
CA GLY A 200 11.29 24.36 45.32
C GLY A 200 12.67 24.48 45.99
N GLU A 201 13.74 24.53 45.19
CA GLU A 201 15.11 24.72 45.70
C GLU A 201 15.24 26.04 46.47
N LEU A 202 14.73 27.15 45.92
CA LEU A 202 14.72 28.45 46.60
C LEU A 202 13.96 28.39 47.94
N LEU A 203 12.82 27.72 47.97
CA LEU A 203 12.02 27.55 49.18
C LEU A 203 12.77 26.73 50.23
N THR A 204 13.44 25.64 49.84
CA THR A 204 14.28 24.85 50.77
C THR A 204 15.45 25.66 51.32
N HIS A 205 16.09 26.50 50.50
CA HIS A 205 17.15 27.40 50.96
C HIS A 205 16.63 28.46 51.94
N ALA A 206 15.46 29.04 51.67
CA ALA A 206 14.83 30.00 52.57
C ALA A 206 14.45 29.37 53.92
N LEU A 207 13.90 28.15 53.92
CA LEU A 207 13.59 27.41 55.15
C LEU A 207 14.85 27.13 55.96
N LYS A 208 15.93 26.64 55.35
CA LYS A 208 17.21 26.42 56.03
C LYS A 208 17.77 27.70 56.67
N GLN A 209 17.61 28.85 56.02
CA GLN A 209 18.02 30.13 56.58
C GLN A 209 17.14 30.56 57.76
N ALA A 210 15.83 30.30 57.70
CA ALA A 210 14.91 30.57 58.81
C ALA A 210 15.28 29.71 60.04
N ASP A 211 15.49 28.41 59.86
CA ASP A 211 15.91 27.49 60.93
C ASP A 211 17.27 27.89 61.54
N ALA A 212 18.21 28.33 60.70
CA ALA A 212 19.50 28.84 61.15
C ALA A 212 19.36 30.14 61.98
N ARG A 213 18.40 31.00 61.66
CA ARG A 213 18.11 32.21 62.46
C ARG A 213 17.42 31.86 63.77
N GLU A 214 16.46 30.93 63.76
CA GLU A 214 15.76 30.48 64.96
C GLU A 214 16.72 29.81 65.94
N SER A 215 17.62 28.94 65.47
CA SER A 215 18.65 28.31 66.30
C SER A 215 19.63 29.32 66.90
N ARG A 216 20.03 30.36 66.15
CA ARG A 216 20.82 31.49 66.67
C ARG A 216 20.09 32.30 67.74
N LEU A 217 18.79 32.55 67.56
CA LEU A 217 17.97 33.25 68.56
C LEU A 217 17.83 32.42 69.83
N LYS A 218 17.65 31.09 69.72
CA LYS A 218 17.60 30.16 70.85
C LYS A 218 18.93 30.08 71.60
N SER A 219 20.08 30.10 70.91
CA SER A 219 21.39 30.11 71.57
C SER A 219 21.69 31.46 72.23
N PHE A 220 21.31 32.58 71.59
CA PHE A 220 21.44 33.91 72.17
C PHE A 220 20.57 34.10 73.42
N SER A 221 19.31 33.66 73.38
CA SER A 221 18.43 33.72 74.56
C SER A 221 18.96 32.84 75.70
N ARG A 222 19.51 31.67 75.40
CA ARG A 222 20.18 30.80 76.38
C ARG A 222 21.40 31.47 77.02
N ASP A 223 22.27 32.10 76.24
CA ASP A 223 23.46 32.81 76.74
C ASP A 223 23.09 34.08 77.55
N PHE A 224 22.07 34.82 77.12
CA PHE A 224 21.54 35.97 77.85
C PHE A 224 20.98 35.57 79.22
N ILE A 225 20.17 34.51 79.28
CA ILE A 225 19.63 33.97 80.55
C ILE A 225 20.77 33.52 81.46
N ALA A 226 21.79 32.83 80.93
CA ALA A 226 22.95 32.40 81.71
C ALA A 226 23.73 33.58 82.32
N ARG A 227 23.89 34.69 81.58
CA ARG A 227 24.56 35.91 82.08
C ARG A 227 23.74 36.68 83.12
N VAL A 228 22.41 36.75 82.96
CA VAL A 228 21.54 37.49 83.90
C VAL A 228 21.33 36.73 85.21
N VAL A 229 21.25 35.39 85.17
CA VAL A 229 21.01 34.54 86.36
C VAL A 229 22.32 34.22 87.11
N GLY A 230 23.48 34.42 86.48
CA GLY A 230 24.80 34.25 87.12
C GLY A 230 25.13 32.80 87.49
N ARG A 231 24.42 31.82 86.94
CA ARG A 231 24.68 30.37 87.12
C ARG A 231 24.65 29.65 85.77
N PRO A 232 25.75 29.01 85.34
CA PRO A 232 25.86 28.39 84.01
C PRO A 232 24.99 27.13 83.81
N ASP A 233 24.41 26.58 84.87
CA ASP A 233 23.78 25.25 84.83
C ASP A 233 22.24 25.26 84.80
N ALA A 234 21.60 26.43 84.80
CA ALA A 234 20.15 26.57 84.89
C ALA A 234 19.52 27.05 83.57
N THR A 235 19.52 26.22 82.53
CA THR A 235 18.62 26.44 81.37
C THR A 235 17.88 25.15 81.00
N PRO A 236 16.54 25.19 80.85
CA PRO A 236 15.76 23.99 80.57
C PRO A 236 15.95 23.57 79.11
N LEU A 237 16.28 22.31 78.90
CA LEU A 237 16.33 21.67 77.58
C LEU A 237 14.91 21.61 77.00
N VAL A 238 14.55 22.61 76.19
CA VAL A 238 13.40 22.49 75.28
C VAL A 238 13.79 21.50 74.20
N ARG A 239 13.34 20.25 74.34
CA ARG A 239 13.50 19.17 73.36
C ARG A 239 13.05 19.65 71.96
N ALA A 240 13.81 19.26 70.95
CA ALA A 240 13.44 19.41 69.54
C ALA A 240 12.08 18.73 69.27
N PRO A 241 11.26 19.25 68.34
CA PRO A 241 10.03 18.59 67.95
C PRO A 241 10.34 17.25 67.28
N LEU A 242 9.55 16.23 67.63
CA LEU A 242 9.64 14.85 67.15
C LEU A 242 9.68 14.77 65.62
N GLU A 243 10.55 13.92 65.08
CA GLU A 243 10.42 13.43 63.71
C GLU A 243 9.04 12.76 63.54
N PRO A 244 8.30 13.03 62.44
CA PRO A 244 7.12 12.24 62.14
C PRO A 244 7.55 10.83 61.73
N GLY A 245 6.98 9.85 62.42
CA GLY A 245 7.33 8.44 62.29
C GLY A 245 7.14 7.88 60.88
N ALA A 246 7.98 6.91 60.57
CA ALA A 246 7.76 5.93 59.53
C ALA A 246 6.39 5.26 59.74
N ASN A 247 5.53 5.37 58.74
CA ASN A 247 4.53 4.40 58.30
C ASN A 247 4.13 4.74 56.86
#